data_AF-A0A3B9JA44-F1
#
_entry.id   AF-A0A3B9JA44-F1
#
_cell.length_a   1.000
_cell.length_b   1.000
_cell.length_c   1.000
_cell.angle_alpha   90.00
_cell.angle_beta   90.00
_cell.angle_gamma   90.00
#
_symmetry.space_group_name_H-M   'P 1'
#
loop_
_entity.id
_entity.type
_entity.pdbx_description
1 polymer ?
#
loop_
_entity_poly.entity_id
_entity_poly.type
_entity_poly.pdbx_seq_one_letter_code
_entity_poly.pdbx_strand_id
1 'polypeptide(L)'
;RAGVPVPPGFTVTTEACNEFRKAGNFPEGQWDQQLAAMKEVEKATGKKFGDASNPLLVSCRSGAKFSMPGMMNTILNIGLNDEVVEGMIKLTSNPRFVWDLYRRLVEMFGTTVFNLDDELFEHPMAEYKAAKGYKLDIEMTAEDWQALVGTFKAVFKKNVGFDFPQDANKQLELATKAVFESWMGKKAIDYRKATNISDELGTAVNIQTMVFGNMGDDSGTGVAFTRNPSTGDKKMMGEYLLNAQGEDVVAGIRNADPIEHLQAQMPEVYNQFMEITSKLEKHYKDMQDVEFTIERGKLWMLQTRNGKRTAKSAIKIAVDMANDGLISKEEAVLRVSTDDVDMLLHPQFDDKAKKEAQDTGKFLAKGVNASPGAAVGQAYFDA
;
A
#
# COMPACT_ATOMS: atom_id res chain seq x y z
N ARG A 1 16.22 -15.32 3.83
CA ARG A 1 16.19 -13.96 3.20
C ARG A 1 16.46 -14.11 1.71
N ALA A 2 15.68 -13.48 0.85
CA ALA A 2 15.79 -13.63 -0.60
C ALA A 2 16.86 -12.73 -1.27
N GLY A 3 17.53 -11.85 -0.52
CA GLY A 3 18.57 -10.96 -1.07
C GLY A 3 18.04 -10.07 -2.19
N VAL A 4 16.98 -9.32 -1.90
CA VAL A 4 16.33 -8.35 -2.80
C VAL A 4 16.46 -6.94 -2.18
N PRO A 5 16.41 -5.85 -2.95
CA PRO A 5 16.65 -4.50 -2.45
C PRO A 5 15.46 -4.03 -1.60
N VAL A 6 15.49 -4.28 -0.30
CA VAL A 6 14.45 -3.84 0.65
C VAL A 6 14.96 -2.64 1.44
N PRO A 7 14.18 -1.54 1.57
CA PRO A 7 14.58 -0.42 2.41
C PRO A 7 14.76 -0.86 3.87
N PRO A 8 15.82 -0.39 4.57
CA PRO A 8 16.06 -0.74 5.97
C PRO A 8 14.89 -0.39 6.87
N GLY A 9 14.66 -1.21 7.89
CA GLY A 9 13.54 -1.06 8.82
C GLY A 9 13.59 -2.09 9.95
N PHE A 10 12.56 -2.09 10.78
CA PHE A 10 12.35 -3.05 11.86
C PHE A 10 10.86 -3.36 12.06
N THR A 11 10.58 -4.44 12.79
CA THR A 11 9.21 -4.87 13.08
C THR A 11 8.98 -4.94 14.58
N VAL A 12 7.94 -4.25 15.05
CA VAL A 12 7.39 -4.41 16.39
C VAL A 12 6.44 -5.61 16.37
N THR A 13 6.62 -6.55 17.29
CA THR A 13 5.97 -7.87 17.24
C THR A 13 4.47 -7.82 17.52
N THR A 14 3.76 -8.88 17.12
CA THR A 14 2.35 -9.08 17.49
C THR A 14 2.16 -9.24 19.00
N GLU A 15 3.16 -9.75 19.72
CA GLU A 15 3.13 -9.85 21.18
C GLU A 15 3.04 -8.47 21.82
N ALA A 16 3.78 -7.49 21.31
CA ALA A 16 3.67 -6.11 21.78
C ALA A 16 2.28 -5.52 21.55
N CYS A 17 1.63 -5.83 20.42
CA CYS A 17 0.24 -5.45 20.17
C CYS A 17 -0.72 -6.07 21.19
N ASN A 18 -0.53 -7.35 21.51
CA ASN A 18 -1.39 -8.07 22.43
C ASN A 18 -1.26 -7.53 23.86
N GLU A 19 -0.04 -7.26 24.32
CA GLU A 19 0.19 -6.63 25.63
C GLU A 19 -0.31 -5.19 25.67
N PHE A 20 -0.11 -4.42 24.59
CA PHE A 20 -0.68 -3.07 24.45
C PHE A 20 -2.20 -3.08 24.61
N ARG A 21 -2.90 -4.03 23.99
CA ARG A 21 -4.35 -4.14 24.07
C ARG A 21 -4.85 -4.49 25.48
N LYS A 22 -4.07 -5.25 26.26
CA LYS A 22 -4.42 -5.58 27.65
C LYS A 22 -4.22 -4.39 28.58
N ALA A 23 -3.13 -3.65 28.40
CA ALA A 23 -2.71 -2.58 29.30
C ALA A 23 -3.21 -1.17 28.91
N GLY A 24 -3.61 -0.97 27.65
CA GLY A 24 -3.96 0.33 27.07
C GLY A 24 -2.75 1.25 26.79
N ASN A 25 -1.53 0.77 27.03
CA ASN A 25 -0.25 1.47 26.85
C ASN A 25 0.81 0.49 26.35
N PHE A 26 1.94 1.00 25.83
CA PHE A 26 3.02 0.12 25.38
C PHE A 26 3.57 -0.74 26.51
N PRO A 27 3.94 -2.01 26.24
CA PRO A 27 4.58 -2.84 27.24
C PRO A 27 5.92 -2.23 27.68
N GLU A 28 6.32 -2.52 28.91
CA GLU A 28 7.56 -1.99 29.50
C GLU A 28 8.78 -2.27 28.61
N GLY A 29 9.59 -1.22 28.37
CA GLY A 29 10.79 -1.29 27.53
C GLY A 29 10.56 -1.39 26.03
N GLN A 30 9.31 -1.54 25.54
CA GLN A 30 9.04 -1.63 24.10
C GLN A 30 9.42 -0.35 23.36
N TRP A 31 9.11 0.81 23.94
CA TRP A 31 9.43 2.09 23.31
C TRP A 31 10.95 2.30 23.21
N ASP A 32 11.70 1.95 24.26
CA ASP A 32 13.17 2.02 24.24
C ASP A 32 13.78 1.09 23.19
N GLN A 33 13.23 -0.12 23.04
CA GLN A 33 13.63 -1.05 21.96
C GLN A 33 13.35 -0.48 20.58
N GLN A 34 12.21 0.19 20.40
CA GLN A 34 11.84 0.83 19.14
C GLN A 34 12.77 2.01 18.80
N LEU A 35 13.14 2.83 19.79
CA LEU A 35 14.13 3.90 19.62
C LEU A 35 15.52 3.34 19.30
N ALA A 36 15.94 2.26 19.97
CA ALA A 36 17.21 1.59 19.68
C ALA A 36 17.23 0.99 18.26
N ALA A 37 16.14 0.37 17.83
CA ALA A 37 16.00 -0.14 16.46
C ALA A 37 16.03 0.99 15.43
N MET A 38 15.43 2.16 15.74
CA MET A 38 15.53 3.35 14.89
C MET A 38 16.98 3.81 14.72
N LYS A 39 17.82 3.74 15.77
CA LYS A 39 19.25 4.06 15.66
C LYS A 39 20.01 3.12 14.72
N GLU A 40 19.66 1.85 14.67
CA GLU A 40 20.25 0.93 13.68
C GLU A 40 19.79 1.24 12.25
N VAL A 41 18.56 1.73 12.06
CA VAL A 41 18.07 2.21 10.75
C VAL A 41 18.80 3.49 10.33
N GLU A 42 18.98 4.45 11.25
CA GLU A 42 19.79 5.66 11.00
C GLU A 42 21.20 5.29 10.54
N LYS A 43 21.85 4.35 11.25
CA LYS A 43 23.20 3.85 10.89
C LYS A 43 23.23 3.17 9.52
N ALA A 44 22.23 2.34 9.21
CA ALA A 44 22.16 1.63 7.93
C ALA A 44 21.91 2.56 6.74
N THR A 45 21.21 3.67 6.97
CA THR A 45 20.84 4.64 5.92
C THR A 45 21.80 5.83 5.82
N GLY A 46 22.59 6.08 6.87
CA GLY A 46 23.40 7.29 7.00
C GLY A 46 22.58 8.57 7.23
N LYS A 47 21.28 8.43 7.47
CA LYS A 47 20.32 9.53 7.70
C LYS A 47 19.93 9.57 9.18
N LYS A 48 19.32 10.66 9.63
CA LYS A 48 18.92 10.82 11.05
C LYS A 48 17.45 11.19 11.19
N PHE A 49 16.74 10.50 12.07
CA PHE A 49 15.30 10.65 12.26
C PHE A 49 14.99 11.97 12.97
N GLY A 50 14.15 12.79 12.35
CA GLY A 50 13.83 14.15 12.80
C GLY A 50 14.92 15.20 12.57
N ASP A 51 15.96 14.90 11.78
CA ASP A 51 17.05 15.84 11.49
C ASP A 51 16.79 16.64 10.21
N ALA A 52 16.89 17.97 10.25
CA ALA A 52 16.66 18.81 9.07
C ALA A 52 17.81 18.78 8.05
N SER A 53 19.02 18.39 8.42
CA SER A 53 20.17 18.43 7.49
C SER A 53 20.27 17.19 6.61
N ASN A 54 19.95 16.01 7.16
CA ASN A 54 19.92 14.74 6.44
C ASN A 54 18.81 13.82 6.98
N PRO A 55 17.54 14.16 6.70
CA PRO A 55 16.39 13.52 7.33
C PRO A 55 16.21 12.07 6.92
N LEU A 56 15.95 11.24 7.93
CA LEU A 56 15.32 9.94 7.76
C LEU A 56 13.81 10.10 7.91
N LEU A 57 13.07 9.70 6.88
CA LEU A 57 11.61 9.56 6.92
C LEU A 57 11.28 8.07 6.92
N VAL A 58 10.23 7.68 7.62
CA VAL A 58 9.78 6.28 7.72
C VAL A 58 8.29 6.13 7.40
N SER A 59 7.91 4.94 6.95
CA SER A 59 6.51 4.48 6.95
C SER A 59 6.25 3.59 8.16
N CYS A 60 5.02 3.62 8.66
CA CYS A 60 4.49 2.74 9.67
C CYS A 60 3.36 1.92 9.04
N ARG A 61 3.61 0.62 8.85
CA ARG A 61 2.70 -0.29 8.15
C ARG A 61 2.28 -1.44 9.07
N SER A 62 0.99 -1.67 9.17
CA SER A 62 0.45 -2.86 9.83
C SER A 62 0.89 -4.16 9.14
N GLY A 63 0.97 -5.26 9.89
CA GLY A 63 1.32 -6.58 9.36
C GLY A 63 0.83 -7.72 10.25
N ALA A 64 -0.28 -8.35 9.89
CA ALA A 64 -0.81 -9.49 10.61
C ALA A 64 -0.27 -10.82 10.03
N LYS A 65 -0.42 -11.92 10.78
CA LYS A 65 -0.06 -13.28 10.32
C LYS A 65 -0.74 -13.63 8.99
N PHE A 66 -1.99 -13.21 8.83
CA PHE A 66 -2.78 -13.41 7.62
C PHE A 66 -2.95 -12.09 6.88
N SER A 67 -2.96 -12.16 5.55
CA SER A 67 -3.13 -10.98 4.70
C SER A 67 -4.54 -10.42 4.83
N MET A 68 -4.64 -9.17 5.30
CA MET A 68 -5.89 -8.42 5.44
C MET A 68 -5.83 -7.11 4.62
N PRO A 69 -5.90 -7.17 3.27
CA PRO A 69 -5.73 -6.00 2.40
C PRO A 69 -6.82 -4.95 2.64
N GLY A 70 -6.42 -3.69 2.79
CA GLY A 70 -7.33 -2.55 2.99
C GLY A 70 -8.02 -2.51 4.36
N MET A 71 -7.64 -3.38 5.30
CA MET A 71 -8.30 -3.48 6.62
C MET A 71 -7.56 -2.77 7.75
N MET A 72 -6.29 -2.42 7.55
CA MET A 72 -5.41 -1.93 8.61
C MET A 72 -4.62 -0.72 8.14
N ASN A 73 -4.17 0.05 9.12
CA ASN A 73 -3.58 1.37 8.89
C ASN A 73 -2.18 1.28 8.26
N THR A 74 -1.90 2.28 7.42
CA THR A 74 -0.57 2.62 6.90
C THR A 74 -0.41 4.12 7.02
N ILE A 75 0.74 4.57 7.52
CA ILE A 75 1.09 5.97 7.62
C ILE A 75 2.45 6.16 6.95
N LEU A 76 2.52 7.01 5.93
CA LEU A 76 3.76 7.33 5.22
C LEU A 76 4.36 8.65 5.72
N ASN A 77 5.62 8.92 5.33
CA ASN A 77 6.29 10.20 5.51
C ASN A 77 6.52 10.65 6.97
N ILE A 78 6.46 9.73 7.94
CA ILE A 78 6.69 10.01 9.36
C ILE A 78 8.10 10.57 9.54
N GLY A 79 8.21 11.67 10.29
CA GLY A 79 9.43 12.42 10.52
C GLY A 79 9.43 13.81 9.87
N LEU A 80 8.47 14.12 8.99
CA LEU A 80 8.31 15.49 8.48
C LEU A 80 7.77 16.42 9.57
N ASN A 81 8.39 17.57 9.67
CA ASN A 81 7.98 18.71 10.48
C ASN A 81 8.44 19.99 9.76
N ASP A 82 8.14 21.15 10.33
CA ASP A 82 8.45 22.44 9.68
C ASP A 82 9.94 22.60 9.36
N GLU A 83 10.84 22.15 10.24
CA GLU A 83 12.30 22.25 10.03
C GLU A 83 12.81 21.22 8.99
N VAL A 84 12.31 19.99 9.07
CA VAL A 84 12.68 18.90 8.15
C VAL A 84 12.21 19.20 6.74
N VAL A 85 11.06 19.86 6.56
CA VAL A 85 10.59 20.33 5.26
C VAL A 85 11.61 21.27 4.63
N GLU A 86 12.03 22.31 5.34
CA GLU A 86 13.05 23.25 4.84
C GLU A 86 14.37 22.54 4.47
N GLY A 87 14.76 21.55 5.26
CA GLY A 87 15.87 20.65 4.99
C GLY A 87 15.75 19.86 3.69
N MET A 88 14.63 19.16 3.54
CA MET A 88 14.29 18.38 2.36
C MET A 88 14.23 19.24 1.10
N ILE A 89 13.71 20.47 1.20
CA ILE A 89 13.65 21.41 0.06
C ILE A 89 15.06 21.70 -0.44
N LYS A 90 16.01 21.96 0.46
CA LYS A 90 17.42 22.22 0.11
C LYS A 90 18.10 20.99 -0.50
N LEU A 91 17.81 19.80 0.00
CA LEU A 91 18.42 18.56 -0.48
C LEU A 91 17.90 18.11 -1.85
N THR A 92 16.62 18.36 -2.11
CA THR A 92 15.93 17.86 -3.31
C THR A 92 15.81 18.90 -4.40
N SER A 93 15.95 20.19 -4.07
CA SER A 93 15.62 21.32 -4.95
C SER A 93 14.21 21.21 -5.54
N ASN A 94 13.29 20.55 -4.84
CA ASN A 94 11.94 20.26 -5.30
C ASN A 94 10.91 20.61 -4.21
N PRO A 95 10.62 21.91 -4.00
CA PRO A 95 9.73 22.34 -2.93
C PRO A 95 8.30 21.82 -3.09
N ARG A 96 7.82 21.68 -4.32
CA ARG A 96 6.50 21.12 -4.61
C ARG A 96 6.37 19.70 -4.04
N PHE A 97 7.36 18.84 -4.30
CA PHE A 97 7.40 17.47 -3.77
C PHE A 97 7.36 17.44 -2.24
N VAL A 98 8.18 18.26 -1.58
CA VAL A 98 8.28 18.23 -0.11
C VAL A 98 6.99 18.70 0.55
N TRP A 99 6.38 19.78 0.05
CA TRP A 99 5.10 20.24 0.56
C TRP A 99 3.96 19.25 0.30
N ASP A 100 3.98 18.54 -0.84
CA ASP A 100 3.04 17.44 -1.11
C ASP A 100 3.19 16.29 -0.11
N LEU A 101 4.42 15.89 0.23
CA LEU A 101 4.63 14.88 1.26
C LEU A 101 4.10 15.34 2.63
N TYR A 102 4.28 16.61 2.95
CA TYR A 102 3.90 17.12 4.26
C TYR A 102 2.39 17.24 4.42
N ARG A 103 1.66 17.70 3.40
CA ARG A 103 0.19 17.71 3.44
C ARG A 103 -0.37 16.29 3.59
N ARG A 104 0.20 15.32 2.86
CA ARG A 104 -0.17 13.89 2.99
C ARG A 104 0.03 13.36 4.41
N LEU A 105 1.16 13.70 5.05
CA LEU A 105 1.41 13.29 6.43
C LEU A 105 0.35 13.87 7.38
N VAL A 106 0.06 15.17 7.28
CA VAL A 106 -0.90 15.83 8.18
C VAL A 106 -2.30 15.25 8.01
N GLU A 107 -2.71 15.03 6.76
CA GLU A 107 -3.97 14.37 6.40
C GLU A 107 -4.05 12.95 6.96
N MET A 108 -3.08 12.07 6.65
CA MET A 108 -3.03 10.70 7.19
C MET A 108 -3.02 10.66 8.71
N PHE A 109 -2.37 11.61 9.38
CA PHE A 109 -2.46 11.68 10.84
C PHE A 109 -3.88 11.99 11.28
N GLY A 110 -4.54 12.97 10.68
CA GLY A 110 -5.95 13.24 10.95
C GLY A 110 -6.83 12.01 10.74
N THR A 111 -6.79 11.44 9.54
CA THR A 111 -7.73 10.41 9.10
C THR A 111 -7.41 9.03 9.68
N THR A 112 -6.14 8.65 9.72
CA THR A 112 -5.70 7.29 10.06
C THR A 112 -5.26 7.16 11.51
N VAL A 113 -4.60 8.17 12.08
CA VAL A 113 -4.13 8.12 13.48
C VAL A 113 -5.23 8.58 14.45
N PHE A 114 -6.03 9.57 14.06
CA PHE A 114 -7.10 10.14 14.90
C PHE A 114 -8.53 9.83 14.41
N ASN A 115 -8.69 9.01 13.37
CA ASN A 115 -9.99 8.58 12.82
C ASN A 115 -10.92 9.77 12.46
N LEU A 116 -10.35 10.88 11.98
CA LEU A 116 -11.13 11.97 11.41
C LEU A 116 -11.71 11.55 10.05
N ASP A 117 -12.86 12.12 9.71
CA ASP A 117 -13.46 11.92 8.37
C ASP A 117 -12.56 12.54 7.29
N ASP A 118 -12.30 11.80 6.22
CA ASP A 118 -11.47 12.24 5.08
C ASP A 118 -12.05 13.52 4.44
N GLU A 119 -13.38 13.68 4.48
CA GLU A 119 -14.09 14.86 3.97
C GLU A 119 -13.67 16.17 4.66
N LEU A 120 -13.06 16.10 5.84
CA LEU A 120 -12.52 17.28 6.52
C LEU A 120 -11.26 17.84 5.83
N PHE A 121 -10.57 17.03 5.04
CA PHE A 121 -9.36 17.39 4.31
C PHE A 121 -9.64 17.51 2.80
N GLU A 122 -10.46 16.62 2.25
CA GLU A 122 -10.85 16.63 0.84
C GLU A 122 -11.66 17.88 0.46
N HIS A 123 -12.64 18.29 1.26
CA HIS A 123 -13.43 19.49 0.96
C HIS A 123 -12.57 20.77 0.85
N PRO A 124 -11.72 21.14 1.84
CA PRO A 124 -10.85 22.30 1.69
C PRO A 124 -9.90 22.21 0.49
N MET A 125 -9.41 21.02 0.16
CA MET A 125 -8.55 20.81 -1.00
C MET A 125 -9.31 20.99 -2.32
N ALA A 126 -10.54 20.46 -2.41
CA ALA A 126 -11.41 20.65 -3.57
C ALA A 126 -11.79 22.12 -3.76
N GLU A 127 -12.12 22.84 -2.68
CA GLU A 127 -12.39 24.28 -2.71
C GLU A 127 -11.18 25.08 -3.19
N TYR A 128 -9.98 24.74 -2.69
CA TYR A 128 -8.73 25.38 -3.11
C TYR A 128 -8.46 25.17 -4.60
N LYS A 129 -8.59 23.92 -5.09
CA LYS A 129 -8.44 23.59 -6.52
C LYS A 129 -9.46 24.34 -7.39
N ALA A 130 -10.73 24.36 -6.98
CA ALA A 130 -11.79 25.05 -7.71
C ALA A 130 -11.54 26.56 -7.80
N ALA A 131 -11.09 27.20 -6.72
CA ALA A 131 -10.76 28.63 -6.71
C ALA A 131 -9.59 28.99 -7.65
N LYS A 132 -8.67 28.05 -7.89
CA LYS A 132 -7.52 28.19 -8.80
C LYS A 132 -7.78 27.69 -10.22
N GLY A 133 -8.90 27.01 -10.45
CA GLY A 133 -9.25 26.38 -11.73
C GLY A 133 -8.48 25.09 -12.03
N TYR A 134 -7.87 24.46 -11.03
CA TYR A 134 -7.19 23.17 -11.17
C TYR A 134 -8.19 22.01 -11.16
N LYS A 135 -7.90 20.98 -11.95
CA LYS A 135 -8.69 19.73 -12.02
C LYS A 135 -7.95 18.57 -11.35
N LEU A 136 -6.62 18.56 -11.45
CA LEU A 136 -5.76 17.49 -10.95
C LEU A 136 -4.72 18.04 -9.97
N ASP A 137 -4.34 17.21 -9.00
CA ASP A 137 -3.34 17.55 -7.98
C ASP A 137 -1.95 17.82 -8.59
N ILE A 138 -1.69 17.28 -9.79
CA ILE A 138 -0.43 17.54 -10.50
C ILE A 138 -0.26 19.01 -10.90
N GLU A 139 -1.36 19.76 -10.98
CA GLU A 139 -1.36 21.18 -11.37
C GLU A 139 -1.03 22.11 -10.20
N MET A 140 -1.07 21.61 -8.96
CA MET A 140 -0.79 22.37 -7.74
C MET A 140 0.70 22.72 -7.62
N THR A 141 0.98 23.99 -7.34
CA THR A 141 2.34 24.52 -7.16
C THR A 141 2.87 24.26 -5.74
N ALA A 142 4.15 24.60 -5.50
CA ALA A 142 4.73 24.48 -4.17
C ALA A 142 4.05 25.41 -3.15
N GLU A 143 3.73 26.63 -3.58
CA GLU A 143 3.07 27.65 -2.78
C GLU A 143 1.63 27.23 -2.44
N ASP A 144 0.93 26.60 -3.38
CA ASP A 144 -0.41 26.07 -3.14
C ASP A 144 -0.39 24.94 -2.09
N TRP A 145 0.57 24.01 -2.18
CA TRP A 145 0.72 22.96 -1.18
C TRP A 145 1.14 23.49 0.19
N GLN A 146 2.06 24.46 0.24
CA GLN A 146 2.43 25.11 1.50
C GLN A 146 1.22 25.77 2.17
N ALA A 147 0.36 26.44 1.40
CA ALA A 147 -0.87 27.01 1.92
C ALA A 147 -1.84 25.93 2.45
N LEU A 148 -2.03 24.83 1.70
CA LEU A 148 -2.88 23.72 2.14
C LEU A 148 -2.35 22.99 3.38
N VAL A 149 -1.03 22.87 3.57
CA VAL A 149 -0.47 22.36 4.83
C VAL A 149 -0.93 23.21 6.01
N GLY A 150 -0.93 24.54 5.87
CA GLY A 150 -1.45 25.45 6.89
C GLY A 150 -2.93 25.18 7.21
N THR A 151 -3.75 25.02 6.16
CA THR A 151 -5.17 24.66 6.30
C THR A 151 -5.35 23.30 6.99
N PHE A 152 -4.61 22.28 6.58
CA PHE A 152 -4.71 20.93 7.12
C PHE A 152 -4.28 20.86 8.59
N LYS A 153 -3.23 21.59 8.98
CA LYS A 153 -2.85 21.73 10.40
C LYS A 153 -3.93 22.42 11.22
N ALA A 154 -4.61 23.42 10.66
CA ALA A 154 -5.73 24.08 11.33
C ALA A 154 -6.95 23.15 11.48
N VAL A 155 -7.29 22.38 10.44
CA VAL A 155 -8.31 21.32 10.49
C VAL A 155 -7.96 20.28 11.55
N PHE A 156 -6.72 19.79 11.56
CA PHE A 156 -6.23 18.86 12.56
C PHE A 156 -6.40 19.42 13.98
N LYS A 157 -5.88 20.63 14.23
CA LYS A 157 -5.96 21.28 15.55
C LYS A 157 -7.39 21.47 16.03
N LYS A 158 -8.29 21.90 15.14
CA LYS A 158 -9.70 22.14 15.45
C LYS A 158 -10.41 20.86 15.90
N ASN A 159 -10.11 19.72 15.28
CA ASN A 159 -10.82 18.47 15.54
C ASN A 159 -10.14 17.60 16.62
N VAL A 160 -8.81 17.63 16.70
CA VAL A 160 -8.03 16.80 17.64
C VAL A 160 -7.76 17.54 18.97
N GLY A 161 -7.74 18.87 18.96
CA GLY A 161 -7.58 19.71 20.15
C GLY A 161 -6.14 20.10 20.50
N PHE A 162 -5.15 19.71 19.69
CA PHE A 162 -3.75 20.13 19.84
C PHE A 162 -3.06 20.26 18.48
N ASP A 163 -1.92 20.95 18.45
CA ASP A 163 -1.17 21.20 17.22
C ASP A 163 -0.54 19.91 16.64
N PHE A 164 -0.43 19.83 15.31
CA PHE A 164 0.22 18.68 14.66
C PHE A 164 1.63 18.45 15.25
N PRO A 165 1.96 17.23 15.72
CA PRO A 165 3.19 16.95 16.45
C PRO A 165 4.43 17.23 15.59
N GLN A 166 5.29 18.15 16.03
CA GLN A 166 6.54 18.47 15.33
C GLN A 166 7.69 17.51 15.70
N ASP A 167 7.59 16.82 16.84
CA ASP A 167 8.55 15.79 17.24
C ASP A 167 8.33 14.48 16.46
N ALA A 168 9.34 14.08 15.68
CA ALA A 168 9.33 12.85 14.89
C ALA A 168 9.15 11.58 15.75
N ASN A 169 9.71 11.54 16.97
CA ASN A 169 9.52 10.42 17.87
C ASN A 169 8.08 10.37 18.38
N LYS A 170 7.46 11.53 18.65
CA LYS A 170 6.05 11.57 19.03
C LYS A 170 5.14 11.11 17.89
N GLN A 171 5.45 11.49 16.65
CA GLN A 171 4.76 10.99 15.46
C GLN A 171 4.85 9.45 15.37
N LEU A 172 6.05 8.88 15.54
CA LEU A 172 6.27 7.44 15.52
C LEU A 172 5.49 6.70 16.63
N GLU A 173 5.48 7.26 17.84
CA GLU A 173 4.73 6.75 18.99
C GLU A 173 3.24 6.66 18.66
N LEU A 174 2.65 7.79 18.20
CA LEU A 174 1.23 7.88 17.84
C LEU A 174 0.87 6.95 16.69
N ALA A 175 1.71 6.86 15.65
CA ALA A 175 1.49 5.97 14.52
C ALA A 175 1.54 4.49 14.93
N THR A 176 2.48 4.10 15.81
CA THR A 176 2.59 2.73 16.32
C THR A 176 1.33 2.35 17.13
N LYS A 177 0.88 3.27 17.99
CA LYS A 177 -0.36 3.11 18.76
C LYS A 177 -1.57 2.95 17.84
N ALA A 178 -1.73 3.82 16.85
CA ALA A 178 -2.84 3.75 15.90
C ALA A 178 -2.85 2.42 15.11
N VAL A 179 -1.69 1.88 14.74
CA VAL A 179 -1.63 0.55 14.10
C VAL A 179 -2.11 -0.55 15.05
N PHE A 180 -1.69 -0.56 16.31
CA PHE A 180 -2.20 -1.54 17.29
C PHE A 180 -3.70 -1.40 17.51
N GLU A 181 -4.22 -0.18 17.61
CA GLU A 181 -5.65 0.09 17.77
C GLU A 181 -6.46 -0.32 16.53
N SER A 182 -5.90 -0.17 15.33
CA SER A 182 -6.56 -0.57 14.08
C SER A 182 -6.92 -2.05 14.01
N TRP A 183 -6.22 -2.91 14.78
CA TRP A 183 -6.58 -4.32 14.91
C TRP A 183 -7.99 -4.52 15.47
N MET A 184 -8.46 -3.62 16.34
CA MET A 184 -9.81 -3.66 16.91
C MET A 184 -10.79 -2.72 16.18
N GLY A 185 -10.39 -2.15 15.05
CA GLY A 185 -11.30 -1.39 14.19
C GLY A 185 -12.43 -2.26 13.66
N LYS A 186 -13.62 -1.68 13.49
CA LYS A 186 -14.82 -2.40 13.02
C LYS A 186 -14.58 -3.19 11.75
N LYS A 187 -13.96 -2.56 10.73
CA LYS A 187 -13.62 -3.20 9.45
C LYS A 187 -12.73 -4.44 9.65
N ALA A 188 -11.72 -4.35 10.52
CA ALA A 188 -10.81 -5.46 10.82
C ALA A 188 -11.52 -6.60 11.56
N ILE A 189 -12.37 -6.29 12.55
CA ILE A 189 -13.16 -7.30 13.28
C ILE A 189 -14.11 -8.03 12.33
N ASP A 190 -14.86 -7.30 11.51
CA ASP A 190 -15.83 -7.89 10.58
C ASP A 190 -15.11 -8.78 9.56
N TYR A 191 -13.97 -8.33 9.03
CA TYR A 191 -13.13 -9.14 8.15
C TYR A 191 -12.67 -10.43 8.81
N ARG A 192 -12.17 -10.35 10.05
CA ARG A 192 -11.70 -11.53 10.79
C ARG A 192 -12.80 -12.53 11.08
N LYS A 193 -14.00 -12.06 11.43
CA LYS A 193 -15.18 -12.93 11.60
C LYS A 193 -15.55 -13.63 10.30
N ALA A 194 -15.57 -12.90 9.18
CA ALA A 194 -15.89 -13.45 7.86
C ALA A 194 -14.84 -14.46 7.36
N THR A 195 -13.59 -14.33 7.80
CA THR A 195 -12.46 -15.15 7.35
C THR A 195 -11.93 -16.13 8.41
N ASN A 196 -12.63 -16.23 9.53
CA ASN A 196 -12.30 -17.11 10.66
C ASN A 196 -10.87 -16.90 11.22
N ILE A 197 -10.44 -15.65 11.30
CA ILE A 197 -9.15 -15.25 11.87
C ILE A 197 -9.34 -14.90 13.36
N SER A 198 -8.51 -15.47 14.23
CA SER A 198 -8.59 -15.21 15.68
C SER A 198 -8.18 -13.78 16.05
N ASP A 199 -8.92 -13.17 16.98
CA ASP A 199 -8.62 -11.87 17.57
C ASP A 199 -7.33 -11.84 18.42
N GLU A 200 -6.85 -13.00 18.88
CA GLU A 200 -5.67 -13.14 19.74
C GLU A 200 -4.34 -13.06 18.98
N LEU A 201 -4.37 -13.06 17.65
CA LEU A 201 -3.15 -12.99 16.84
C LEU A 201 -2.45 -11.64 16.93
N GLY A 202 -3.21 -10.55 17.09
CA GLY A 202 -2.69 -9.20 17.02
C GLY A 202 -2.14 -8.81 15.64
N THR A 203 -1.59 -7.60 15.55
CA THR A 203 -0.90 -7.10 14.35
C THR A 203 0.51 -6.65 14.70
N ALA A 204 1.47 -6.89 13.81
CA ALA A 204 2.80 -6.32 13.92
C ALA A 204 2.83 -4.90 13.34
N VAL A 205 3.84 -4.12 13.71
CA VAL A 205 4.11 -2.80 13.13
C VAL A 205 5.44 -2.84 12.41
N ASN A 206 5.43 -2.62 11.10
CA ASN A 206 6.63 -2.52 10.28
C ASN A 206 6.99 -1.05 10.12
N ILE A 207 8.14 -0.66 10.70
CA ILE A 207 8.73 0.66 10.50
C ILE A 207 9.80 0.54 9.44
N GLN A 208 9.62 1.23 8.32
CA GLN A 208 10.51 1.08 7.16
C GLN A 208 10.91 2.44 6.59
N THR A 209 12.18 2.59 6.24
CA THR A 209 12.71 3.79 5.57
C THR A 209 11.88 4.13 4.32
N MET A 210 11.49 5.39 4.19
CA MET A 210 10.80 5.88 3.00
C MET A 210 11.73 5.85 1.78
N VAL A 211 11.13 5.43 0.67
CA VAL A 211 11.65 5.56 -0.69
C VAL A 211 10.59 6.30 -1.49
N PHE A 212 11.00 7.24 -2.32
CA PHE A 212 10.08 8.18 -2.96
C PHE A 212 9.93 7.90 -4.47
N GLY A 213 8.73 7.48 -4.87
CA GLY A 213 8.34 7.34 -6.28
C GLY A 213 7.94 8.65 -6.95
N ASN A 214 7.91 9.76 -6.21
CA ASN A 214 7.41 11.07 -6.62
C ASN A 214 8.49 12.18 -6.64
N MET A 215 9.76 11.81 -6.89
CA MET A 215 10.86 12.78 -6.98
C MET A 215 11.10 13.34 -8.40
N GLY A 216 10.31 12.91 -9.39
CA GLY A 216 10.49 13.26 -10.80
C GLY A 216 10.12 12.09 -11.72
N ASP A 217 10.42 12.26 -13.01
CA ASP A 217 10.03 11.31 -14.06
C ASP A 217 10.91 10.04 -14.10
N ASP A 218 12.04 10.04 -13.38
CA ASP A 218 12.92 8.89 -13.16
C ASP A 218 12.56 8.10 -11.88
N SER A 219 11.40 8.41 -11.30
CA SER A 219 10.88 7.81 -10.07
C SER A 219 9.45 7.35 -10.30
N GLY A 220 9.03 6.30 -9.59
CA GLY A 220 7.68 5.76 -9.72
C GLY A 220 7.36 4.69 -8.69
N THR A 221 6.15 4.17 -8.72
CA THR A 221 5.70 3.12 -7.80
C THR A 221 4.69 2.23 -8.50
N GLY A 222 4.63 0.97 -8.11
CA GLY A 222 3.71 0.03 -8.75
C GLY A 222 3.43 -1.21 -7.93
N VAL A 223 2.43 -1.94 -8.40
CA VAL A 223 1.96 -3.20 -7.83
C VAL A 223 1.85 -4.22 -8.96
N ALA A 224 2.31 -5.44 -8.74
CA ALA A 224 2.26 -6.46 -9.77
C ALA A 224 2.12 -7.88 -9.21
N PHE A 225 1.63 -8.77 -10.06
CA PHE A 225 1.51 -10.20 -9.85
C PHE A 225 2.41 -10.92 -10.85
N THR A 226 3.21 -11.88 -10.37
CA THR A 226 4.14 -12.63 -11.24
C THR A 226 3.42 -13.52 -12.26
N ARG A 227 2.14 -13.80 -12.03
CA ARG A 227 1.21 -14.46 -12.96
C ARG A 227 -0.14 -13.76 -12.89
N ASN A 228 -0.99 -13.97 -13.89
CA ASN A 228 -2.31 -13.37 -13.93
C ASN A 228 -3.20 -13.90 -12.79
N PRO A 229 -3.64 -13.06 -11.83
CA PRO A 229 -4.43 -13.51 -10.69
C PRO A 229 -5.84 -13.97 -11.07
N SER A 230 -6.32 -13.63 -12.27
CA SER A 230 -7.65 -13.98 -12.78
C SER A 230 -7.66 -15.22 -13.66
N THR A 231 -6.67 -15.40 -14.52
CA THR A 231 -6.61 -16.53 -15.47
C THR A 231 -5.62 -17.62 -15.07
N GLY A 232 -4.56 -17.26 -14.35
CA GLY A 232 -3.43 -18.13 -14.01
C GLY A 232 -2.30 -18.15 -15.05
N ASP A 233 -2.42 -17.38 -16.13
CA ASP A 233 -1.38 -17.30 -17.17
C ASP A 233 -0.06 -16.81 -16.59
N LYS A 234 1.05 -17.45 -17.00
CA LYS A 234 2.42 -17.10 -16.60
C LYS A 234 2.90 -15.85 -17.33
N LYS A 235 2.21 -14.74 -17.07
CA LYS A 235 2.47 -13.40 -17.59
C LYS A 235 2.43 -12.41 -16.44
N MET A 236 3.42 -11.54 -16.37
CA MET A 236 3.45 -10.43 -15.41
C MET A 236 2.21 -9.56 -15.63
N MET A 237 1.47 -9.29 -14.56
CA MET A 237 0.28 -8.44 -14.59
C MET A 237 0.43 -7.39 -13.49
N GLY A 238 0.35 -6.12 -13.83
CA GLY A 238 0.53 -5.08 -12.83
C GLY A 238 0.39 -3.70 -13.45
N GLU A 239 0.40 -2.72 -12.57
CA GLU A 239 0.24 -1.32 -12.92
C GLU A 239 1.26 -0.49 -12.15
N TYR A 240 1.68 0.62 -12.75
CA TYR A 240 2.59 1.56 -12.11
C TYR A 240 2.23 3.00 -12.48
N LEU A 241 2.71 3.93 -11.66
CA LEU A 241 2.66 5.37 -11.91
C LEU A 241 4.06 5.95 -11.75
N LEU A 242 4.51 6.70 -12.76
CA LEU A 242 5.66 7.58 -12.61
C LEU A 242 5.27 8.81 -11.79
N ASN A 243 6.26 9.34 -11.07
CA ASN A 243 6.13 10.53 -10.25
C ASN A 243 4.91 10.47 -9.31
N ALA A 244 4.82 9.41 -8.50
CA ALA A 244 3.67 9.07 -7.66
C ALA A 244 4.07 8.32 -6.36
N GLN A 245 3.20 8.33 -5.35
CA GLN A 245 3.29 7.45 -4.18
C GLN A 245 2.30 6.27 -4.30
N GLY A 246 2.53 5.20 -3.54
CA GLY A 246 1.70 3.98 -3.63
C GLY A 246 0.20 4.22 -3.42
N GLU A 247 -0.15 5.21 -2.60
CA GLU A 247 -1.52 5.69 -2.40
C GLU A 247 -2.20 6.09 -3.71
N ASP A 248 -1.48 6.76 -4.62
CA ASP A 248 -2.05 7.24 -5.89
C ASP A 248 -2.41 6.08 -6.82
N VAL A 249 -1.68 4.96 -6.73
CA VAL A 249 -1.99 3.73 -7.48
C VAL A 249 -3.24 3.05 -6.91
N VAL A 250 -3.38 3.03 -5.58
CA VAL A 250 -4.53 2.39 -4.90
C VAL A 250 -5.80 3.23 -5.03
N ALA A 251 -5.69 4.56 -4.95
CA ALA A 251 -6.83 5.47 -5.01
C ALA A 251 -7.46 5.57 -6.41
N GLY A 252 -6.74 5.17 -7.46
CA GLY A 252 -7.27 5.20 -8.83
C GLY A 252 -7.55 6.62 -9.37
N ILE A 253 -7.02 7.66 -8.72
CA ILE A 253 -7.18 9.06 -9.13
C ILE A 253 -6.47 9.32 -10.46
N ARG A 254 -5.37 8.60 -10.72
CA ARG A 254 -4.62 8.62 -11.98
C ARG A 254 -4.77 7.27 -12.67
N ASN A 255 -4.89 7.31 -14.00
CA ASN A 255 -4.82 6.09 -14.82
C ASN A 255 -3.40 5.53 -14.73
N ALA A 256 -3.26 4.35 -14.13
CA ALA A 256 -1.98 3.67 -14.02
C ALA A 256 -1.61 2.99 -15.35
N ASP A 257 -0.32 2.98 -15.67
CA ASP A 257 0.20 2.34 -16.87
C ASP A 257 0.41 0.83 -16.62
N PRO A 258 0.12 -0.04 -17.60
CA PRO A 258 0.48 -1.45 -17.50
C PRO A 258 1.99 -1.63 -17.30
N ILE A 259 2.39 -2.50 -16.36
CA ILE A 259 3.79 -2.74 -16.00
C ILE A 259 4.72 -3.07 -17.19
N GLU A 260 4.18 -3.65 -18.25
CA GLU A 260 4.91 -3.94 -19.50
C GLU A 260 5.47 -2.68 -20.16
N HIS A 261 4.81 -1.53 -20.01
CA HIS A 261 5.26 -0.25 -20.58
C HIS A 261 6.53 0.27 -19.90
N LEU A 262 6.82 -0.18 -18.67
CA LEU A 262 8.05 0.19 -17.96
C LEU A 262 9.30 -0.29 -18.71
N GLN A 263 9.19 -1.35 -19.52
CA GLN A 263 10.30 -1.81 -20.37
C GLN A 263 10.77 -0.74 -21.36
N ALA A 264 9.85 0.05 -21.92
CA ALA A 264 10.18 1.11 -22.86
C ALA A 264 10.70 2.37 -22.15
N GLN A 265 10.19 2.68 -20.96
CA GLN A 265 10.52 3.90 -20.22
C GLN A 265 11.79 3.77 -19.37
N MET A 266 11.97 2.63 -18.69
CA MET A 266 13.08 2.36 -17.77
C MET A 266 13.57 0.90 -17.92
N PRO A 267 14.21 0.55 -19.06
CA PRO A 267 14.54 -0.84 -19.41
C PRO A 267 15.43 -1.54 -18.38
N GLU A 268 16.41 -0.84 -17.80
CA GLU A 268 17.30 -1.41 -16.78
C GLU A 268 16.54 -1.79 -15.51
N VAL A 269 15.65 -0.90 -15.06
CA VAL A 269 14.80 -1.12 -13.88
C VAL A 269 13.81 -2.25 -14.13
N TYR A 270 13.20 -2.30 -15.31
CA TYR A 270 12.27 -3.37 -15.69
C TYR A 270 12.97 -4.73 -15.72
N ASN A 271 14.17 -4.82 -16.30
CA ASN A 271 14.95 -6.06 -16.31
C ASN A 271 15.29 -6.52 -14.88
N GLN A 272 15.75 -5.60 -14.03
CA GLN A 272 16.02 -5.89 -12.62
C GLN A 272 14.75 -6.35 -11.88
N PHE A 273 13.61 -5.71 -12.15
CA PHE A 273 12.31 -6.08 -11.59
C PHE A 273 11.89 -7.50 -12.00
N MET A 274 12.05 -7.87 -13.28
CA MET A 274 11.74 -9.20 -13.77
C MET A 274 12.65 -10.29 -13.16
N GLU A 275 13.94 -9.98 -12.96
CA GLU A 275 14.87 -10.88 -12.28
C GLU A 275 14.49 -11.10 -10.80
N ILE A 276 14.19 -10.02 -10.08
CA ILE A 276 13.78 -10.07 -8.67
C ILE A 276 12.49 -10.87 -8.52
N THR A 277 11.47 -10.58 -9.33
CA THR A 277 10.17 -11.26 -9.24
C THR A 277 10.28 -12.75 -9.58
N SER A 278 11.11 -13.11 -10.57
CA SER A 278 11.43 -14.52 -10.85
C SER A 278 12.11 -15.21 -9.67
N LYS A 279 13.04 -14.51 -9.00
CA LYS A 279 13.71 -15.01 -7.79
C LYS A 279 12.74 -15.20 -6.63
N LEU A 280 11.82 -14.26 -6.43
CA LEU A 280 10.80 -14.34 -5.39
C LEU A 280 9.84 -15.51 -5.63
N GLU A 281 9.33 -15.67 -6.85
CA GLU A 281 8.45 -16.80 -7.19
C GLU A 281 9.15 -18.15 -7.00
N LYS A 282 10.44 -18.27 -7.34
CA LYS A 282 11.23 -19.48 -7.07
C LYS A 282 11.48 -19.71 -5.58
N HIS A 283 11.73 -18.64 -4.82
CA HIS A 283 12.02 -18.72 -3.39
C HIS A 283 10.80 -19.15 -2.57
N TYR A 284 9.66 -18.51 -2.81
CA TYR A 284 8.39 -18.82 -2.14
C TYR A 284 7.64 -19.99 -2.79
N LYS A 285 8.11 -20.42 -3.96
CA LYS A 285 7.50 -21.47 -4.79
C LYS A 285 6.04 -21.20 -5.09
N ASP A 286 5.61 -19.95 -5.19
CA ASP A 286 4.22 -19.58 -5.45
C ASP A 286 4.15 -18.20 -6.13
N MET A 287 3.04 -17.92 -6.81
CA MET A 287 2.81 -16.64 -7.47
C MET A 287 2.85 -15.52 -6.43
N GLN A 288 3.63 -14.48 -6.72
CA GLN A 288 3.83 -13.37 -5.80
C GLN A 288 3.03 -12.15 -6.26
N ASP A 289 2.38 -11.50 -5.29
CA ASP A 289 1.89 -10.13 -5.33
C ASP A 289 2.96 -9.25 -4.70
N VAL A 290 3.49 -8.31 -5.47
CA VAL A 290 4.64 -7.48 -5.11
C VAL A 290 4.31 -6.00 -5.21
N GLU A 291 4.84 -5.22 -4.27
CA GLU A 291 4.86 -3.76 -4.32
C GLU A 291 6.30 -3.28 -4.44
N PHE A 292 6.52 -2.29 -5.30
CA PHE A 292 7.84 -1.73 -5.55
C PHE A 292 7.80 -0.22 -5.74
N THR A 293 8.94 0.41 -5.49
CA THR A 293 9.15 1.84 -5.75
C THR A 293 10.50 2.02 -6.44
N ILE A 294 10.53 2.92 -7.40
CA ILE A 294 11.71 3.38 -8.11
C ILE A 294 12.00 4.79 -7.61
N GLU A 295 13.17 4.99 -7.01
CA GLU A 295 13.62 6.33 -6.61
C GLU A 295 14.88 6.64 -7.42
N ARG A 296 14.80 7.64 -8.31
CA ARG A 296 15.92 8.11 -9.14
C ARG A 296 16.63 6.96 -9.87
N GLY A 297 15.85 6.14 -10.58
CA GLY A 297 16.35 4.97 -11.30
C GLY A 297 16.72 3.76 -10.44
N LYS A 298 16.60 3.82 -9.10
CA LYS A 298 16.91 2.70 -8.21
C LYS A 298 15.63 1.98 -7.79
N LEU A 299 15.54 0.68 -8.09
CA LEU A 299 14.45 -0.19 -7.68
C LEU A 299 14.55 -0.62 -6.21
N TRP A 300 13.42 -0.56 -5.51
CA TRP A 300 13.23 -1.05 -4.16
C TRP A 300 11.97 -1.92 -4.08
N MET A 301 12.07 -3.06 -3.43
CA MET A 301 10.95 -3.94 -3.12
C MET A 301 10.40 -3.59 -1.74
N LEU A 302 9.12 -3.23 -1.68
CA LEU A 302 8.46 -2.81 -0.43
C LEU A 302 7.71 -3.96 0.22
N GLN A 303 7.05 -4.78 -0.59
CA GLN A 303 6.25 -5.91 -0.12
C GLN A 303 6.28 -7.06 -1.11
N THR A 304 6.21 -8.28 -0.61
CA THR A 304 5.89 -9.48 -1.38
C THR A 304 5.03 -10.38 -0.52
N ARG A 305 4.04 -11.01 -1.13
CA ARG A 305 3.20 -12.05 -0.49
C ARG A 305 2.71 -13.01 -1.55
N ASN A 306 2.25 -14.19 -1.13
CA ASN A 306 1.51 -15.06 -2.04
C ASN A 306 0.27 -14.32 -2.54
N GLY A 307 0.16 -14.15 -3.85
CA GLY A 307 -0.89 -13.32 -4.43
C GLY A 307 -2.26 -13.95 -4.26
N LYS A 308 -3.25 -13.14 -3.85
CA LYS A 308 -4.67 -13.55 -3.92
C LYS A 308 -5.05 -13.74 -5.39
N ARG A 309 -5.86 -14.75 -5.66
CA ARG A 309 -6.16 -15.19 -7.02
C ARG A 309 -7.50 -15.91 -7.06
N THR A 310 -8.04 -16.06 -8.26
CA THR A 310 -9.28 -16.77 -8.51
C THR A 310 -9.06 -18.28 -8.44
N ALA A 311 -10.12 -19.06 -8.24
CA ALA A 311 -10.06 -20.52 -8.29
C ALA A 311 -9.41 -21.05 -9.58
N LYS A 312 -9.81 -20.50 -10.73
CA LYS A 312 -9.24 -20.82 -12.04
C LYS A 312 -7.73 -20.57 -12.06
N SER A 313 -7.30 -19.43 -11.55
CA SER A 313 -5.89 -19.06 -11.47
C SER A 313 -5.12 -19.96 -10.50
N ALA A 314 -5.66 -20.27 -9.32
CA ALA A 314 -5.05 -21.17 -8.34
C ALA A 314 -4.74 -22.55 -8.94
N ILE A 315 -5.73 -23.17 -9.59
CA ILE A 315 -5.59 -24.49 -10.22
C ILE A 315 -4.56 -24.44 -11.35
N LYS A 316 -4.67 -23.47 -12.26
CA LYS A 316 -3.73 -23.34 -13.38
C LYS A 316 -2.30 -23.15 -12.89
N ILE A 317 -2.09 -22.27 -11.91
CA ILE A 317 -0.75 -21.98 -11.37
C ILE A 317 -0.16 -23.22 -10.68
N ALA A 318 -0.96 -23.93 -9.87
CA ALA A 318 -0.50 -25.15 -9.21
C ALA A 318 -0.07 -26.23 -10.22
N VAL A 319 -0.88 -26.45 -11.27
CA VAL A 319 -0.56 -27.39 -12.35
C VAL A 319 0.69 -26.95 -13.13
N ASP A 320 0.77 -25.68 -13.53
CA ASP A 320 1.92 -25.16 -14.27
C ASP A 320 3.21 -25.27 -13.43
N MET A 321 3.17 -24.95 -12.13
CA MET A 321 4.33 -25.09 -11.24
C MET A 321 4.77 -26.53 -11.02
N ALA A 322 3.83 -27.48 -10.99
CA ALA A 322 4.16 -28.90 -10.91
C ALA A 322 4.81 -29.41 -12.21
N ASN A 323 4.27 -28.99 -13.36
CA ASN A 323 4.83 -29.31 -14.68
C ASN A 323 6.23 -28.68 -14.88
N ASP A 324 6.44 -27.46 -14.39
CA ASP A 324 7.73 -26.76 -14.39
C ASP A 324 8.72 -27.36 -13.36
N GLY A 325 8.31 -28.32 -12.53
CA GLY A 325 9.14 -28.96 -11.51
C GLY A 325 9.46 -28.07 -10.29
N LEU A 326 8.76 -26.94 -10.12
CA LEU A 326 8.94 -26.04 -8.99
C LEU A 326 8.35 -26.61 -7.68
N ILE A 327 7.27 -27.38 -7.81
CA ILE A 327 6.58 -28.09 -6.73
C ILE A 327 6.27 -29.53 -7.14
N SER A 328 5.95 -30.40 -6.17
CA SER A 328 5.49 -31.76 -6.47
C SER A 328 4.01 -31.77 -6.86
N LYS A 329 3.53 -32.89 -7.42
CA LYS A 329 2.09 -33.06 -7.73
C LYS A 329 1.24 -33.07 -6.47
N GLU A 330 1.76 -33.64 -5.38
CA GLU A 330 1.09 -33.70 -4.09
C GLU A 330 0.94 -32.28 -3.49
N GLU A 331 1.99 -31.47 -3.56
CA GLU A 331 1.96 -30.07 -3.15
C GLU A 331 0.97 -29.25 -4.02
N ALA A 332 0.91 -29.53 -5.32
CA ALA A 332 -0.06 -28.87 -6.21
C ALA A 332 -1.51 -29.16 -5.81
N VAL A 333 -1.82 -30.40 -5.39
CA VAL A 333 -3.14 -30.77 -4.87
C VAL A 333 -3.45 -30.04 -3.56
N LEU A 334 -2.49 -29.93 -2.64
CA LEU A 334 -2.68 -29.25 -1.35
C LEU A 334 -2.90 -27.73 -1.46
N ARG A 335 -2.54 -27.13 -2.59
CA ARG A 335 -2.71 -25.69 -2.85
C ARG A 335 -4.07 -25.30 -3.41
N VAL A 336 -4.84 -26.27 -3.88
CA VAL A 336 -6.19 -26.05 -4.40
C VAL A 336 -7.16 -26.44 -3.29
N SER A 337 -7.93 -25.47 -2.79
CA SER A 337 -8.94 -25.73 -1.76
C SER A 337 -10.19 -26.37 -2.36
N THR A 338 -11.01 -26.98 -1.51
CA THR A 338 -12.34 -27.47 -1.93
C THR A 338 -13.24 -26.34 -2.44
N ASP A 339 -13.11 -25.15 -1.86
CA ASP A 339 -13.88 -23.98 -2.24
C ASP A 339 -13.47 -23.46 -3.63
N ASP A 340 -12.18 -23.58 -4.00
CA ASP A 340 -11.73 -23.27 -5.35
C ASP A 340 -12.42 -24.18 -6.38
N VAL A 341 -12.55 -25.48 -6.07
CA VAL A 341 -13.25 -26.43 -6.95
C VAL A 341 -14.74 -26.09 -7.05
N ASP A 342 -15.39 -25.78 -5.92
CA ASP A 342 -16.80 -25.36 -5.90
C ASP A 342 -17.04 -24.10 -6.74
N MET A 343 -16.19 -23.08 -6.63
CA MET A 343 -16.28 -21.86 -7.42
C MET A 343 -16.23 -22.12 -8.94
N LEU A 344 -15.53 -23.16 -9.40
CA LEU A 344 -15.55 -23.54 -10.83
C LEU A 344 -16.87 -24.17 -11.27
N LEU A 345 -17.68 -24.67 -10.33
CA LEU A 345 -19.00 -25.23 -10.60
C LEU A 345 -20.09 -24.14 -10.62
N HIS A 346 -19.76 -22.90 -10.24
CA HIS A 346 -20.73 -21.80 -10.24
C HIS A 346 -21.15 -21.45 -11.68
N PRO A 347 -22.46 -21.16 -11.90
CA PRO A 347 -22.97 -20.80 -13.22
C PRO A 347 -22.19 -19.62 -13.82
N GLN A 348 -21.88 -19.73 -15.11
CA GLN A 348 -21.30 -18.65 -15.90
C GLN A 348 -22.31 -18.21 -16.96
N PHE A 349 -22.23 -16.95 -17.38
CA PHE A 349 -22.98 -16.52 -18.55
C PHE A 349 -22.48 -17.26 -19.80
N ASP A 350 -23.43 -17.76 -20.59
CA ASP A 350 -23.17 -18.32 -21.89
C ASP A 350 -22.56 -17.25 -22.84
N ASP A 351 -21.53 -17.64 -23.61
CA ASP A 351 -20.81 -16.71 -24.50
C ASP A 351 -21.69 -16.19 -25.64
N LYS A 352 -22.63 -17.00 -26.12
CA LYS A 352 -23.59 -16.57 -27.14
C LYS A 352 -24.56 -15.55 -26.55
N ALA A 353 -25.05 -15.75 -25.33
CA ALA A 353 -25.88 -14.78 -24.63
C ALA A 353 -25.15 -13.44 -24.38
N LYS A 354 -23.86 -13.49 -24.02
CA LYS A 354 -23.01 -12.28 -23.89
C LYS A 354 -22.90 -11.52 -25.22
N LYS A 355 -22.66 -12.24 -26.32
CA LYS A 355 -22.56 -11.63 -27.65
C LYS A 355 -23.90 -11.06 -28.11
N GLU A 356 -24.99 -11.79 -27.93
CA GLU A 356 -26.35 -11.32 -28.24
C GLU A 356 -26.70 -10.05 -27.44
N ALA A 357 -26.30 -9.97 -26.17
CA ALA A 357 -26.52 -8.77 -25.37
C ALA A 357 -25.78 -7.54 -25.94
N GLN A 358 -24.57 -7.74 -26.48
CA GLN A 358 -23.83 -6.68 -27.19
C GLN A 358 -24.54 -6.26 -28.48
N ASP A 359 -24.98 -7.23 -29.28
CA ASP A 359 -25.63 -6.99 -30.57
C ASP A 359 -27.01 -6.33 -30.42
N THR A 360 -27.75 -6.66 -29.35
CA THR A 360 -29.13 -6.19 -29.10
C THR A 360 -29.23 -4.95 -28.22
N GLY A 361 -28.10 -4.33 -27.85
CA GLY A 361 -28.06 -3.13 -27.02
C GLY A 361 -28.44 -3.35 -25.54
N LYS A 362 -28.55 -4.61 -25.08
CA LYS A 362 -28.71 -4.94 -23.66
C LYS A 362 -27.42 -4.81 -22.86
N PHE A 363 -26.27 -4.75 -23.55
CA PHE A 363 -24.98 -4.44 -22.96
C PHE A 363 -24.88 -2.94 -22.70
N LEU A 364 -25.09 -2.54 -21.44
CA LEU A 364 -25.18 -1.13 -21.08
C LEU A 364 -23.81 -0.48 -20.81
N ALA A 365 -22.88 -1.21 -20.20
CA ALA A 365 -21.60 -0.66 -19.75
C ALA A 365 -20.52 -1.73 -19.59
N LYS A 366 -19.26 -1.28 -19.56
CA LYS A 366 -18.07 -2.09 -19.25
C LYS A 366 -17.27 -1.41 -18.14
N GLY A 367 -16.87 -2.17 -17.14
CA GLY A 367 -15.96 -1.72 -16.07
C GLY A 367 -14.66 -2.51 -16.03
N VAL A 368 -13.88 -2.30 -14.97
CA VAL A 368 -12.68 -3.08 -14.65
C VAL A 368 -13.11 -4.46 -14.15
N ASN A 369 -12.46 -5.52 -14.62
CA ASN A 369 -12.73 -6.89 -14.20
C ASN A 369 -12.07 -7.19 -12.85
N ALA A 370 -12.61 -6.61 -11.77
CA ALA A 370 -12.03 -6.68 -10.43
C ALA A 370 -12.14 -8.08 -9.79
N SER A 371 -13.21 -8.82 -10.08
CA SER A 371 -13.41 -10.20 -9.63
C SER A 371 -14.16 -10.99 -10.70
N PRO A 372 -13.79 -12.24 -11.00
CA PRO A 372 -14.55 -13.07 -11.94
C PRO A 372 -15.90 -13.48 -11.36
N GLY A 373 -16.83 -13.83 -12.24
CA GLY A 373 -18.12 -14.41 -11.88
C GLY A 373 -19.24 -13.92 -12.79
N ALA A 374 -20.38 -14.60 -12.71
CA ALA A 374 -21.64 -14.15 -13.29
C ALA A 374 -22.63 -13.92 -12.14
N ALA A 375 -23.28 -12.76 -12.12
CA ALA A 375 -24.26 -12.39 -11.10
C ALA A 375 -25.55 -11.91 -11.77
N VAL A 376 -26.69 -12.33 -11.24
CA VAL A 376 -28.03 -11.88 -11.62
C VAL A 376 -28.79 -11.54 -10.34
N GLY A 377 -29.33 -10.33 -10.24
CA GLY A 377 -30.01 -9.88 -9.04
C GLY A 377 -30.71 -8.53 -9.23
N GLN A 378 -31.31 -8.05 -8.14
CA GLN A 378 -31.89 -6.71 -8.05
C GLN A 378 -30.82 -5.71 -7.59
N ALA A 379 -30.87 -4.48 -8.11
CA ALA A 379 -29.95 -3.41 -7.69
C ALA A 379 -30.45 -2.79 -6.38
N TYR A 380 -29.54 -2.64 -5.42
CA TYR A 380 -29.73 -1.95 -4.14
C TYR A 380 -28.64 -0.87 -3.98
N PHE A 381 -28.96 0.23 -3.30
CA PHE A 381 -28.04 1.38 -3.12
C PHE A 381 -27.64 1.59 -1.64
N ASP A 382 -28.17 0.78 -0.73
CA ASP A 382 -27.80 0.66 0.68
C ASP A 382 -27.87 -0.82 1.11
N ALA A 383 -27.22 -1.15 2.23
CA ALA A 383 -27.08 -2.51 2.75
C ALA A 383 -27.70 -2.65 4.13
#